data_AF-A0A0A2WDU8-F1
#
_entry.id   AF-A0A0A2WDU8-F1
#
_cell.length_a   1.000
_cell.length_b   1.000
_cell.length_c   1.000
_cell.angle_alpha   90.00
_cell.angle_beta   90.00
_cell.angle_gamma   90.00
#
_symmetry.space_group_name_H-M   'P 1'
#
loop_
_entity.id
_entity.type
_entity.pdbx_description
1 polymer ?
#
loop_
_entity_poly.entity_id
_entity_poly.type
_entity_poly.pdbx_seq_one_letter_code
_entity_poly.pdbx_strand_id
1 'polypeptide(L)'
;MRHSFKALSLALVLAATGGVAHAQDFTFGWNPRSGDVWMDTWLGDMNRYGQRYRDPFVDELVRYNGAPRDLVSELLGPRRWAPGDVWMACNIASIIGRPCRYVVDVYERDHGKGWGNIAKQLGIKPGSAEFHRLKKGFVPTYDRWGRVIVLDSELERAYPNHGKGKDKSKSKSKSDNGHAGKGHDDHGKGHGNNGKGHGKK
;
A
#
# COMPACT_ATOMS: atom_id res chain seq x y z
N MET A 1 22.37 14.29 76.66
CA MET A 1 21.89 15.68 76.85
C MET A 1 22.07 16.45 75.55
N ARG A 2 21.01 17.13 75.13
CA ARG A 2 20.97 18.36 74.31
C ARG A 2 21.31 18.28 72.81
N HIS A 3 20.22 18.33 72.05
CA HIS A 3 20.11 18.75 70.65
C HIS A 3 20.61 20.18 70.41
N SER A 4 21.00 20.47 69.14
CA SER A 4 20.74 21.71 68.35
C SER A 4 21.59 21.68 67.07
N PHE A 5 21.25 22.18 65.87
CA PHE A 5 20.02 22.60 65.19
C PHE A 5 20.44 22.72 63.69
N LYS A 6 19.60 22.20 62.77
CA LYS A 6 19.31 22.65 61.38
C LYS A 6 20.46 23.03 60.41
N ALA A 7 20.48 22.35 59.27
CA ALA A 7 20.30 23.03 57.98
C ALA A 7 19.56 22.11 57.00
N LEU A 8 18.32 22.50 56.68
CA LEU A 8 17.50 21.95 55.62
C LEU A 8 18.08 22.44 54.29
N SER A 9 18.31 21.55 53.32
CA SER A 9 18.47 21.94 51.92
C SER A 9 17.85 20.87 51.05
N LEU A 10 16.57 21.11 50.77
CA LEU A 10 15.76 20.48 49.76
C LEU A 10 16.26 20.95 48.40
N ALA A 11 16.80 20.05 47.58
CA ALA A 11 17.01 20.29 46.15
C ALA A 11 16.25 19.21 45.37
N LEU A 12 14.99 19.52 45.11
CA LEU A 12 14.13 18.83 44.14
C LEU A 12 14.57 19.26 42.75
N VAL A 13 15.36 18.43 42.05
CA VAL A 13 15.58 18.60 40.61
C VAL A 13 14.57 17.72 39.88
N LEU A 14 13.49 18.37 39.47
CA LEU A 14 12.47 17.82 38.59
C LEU A 14 12.92 17.96 37.13
N ALA A 15 12.53 16.95 36.34
CA ALA A 15 12.31 17.00 34.90
C ALA A 15 13.53 16.95 33.95
N ALA A 16 13.78 15.75 33.42
CA ALA A 16 13.43 15.48 32.02
C ALA A 16 13.36 13.96 31.80
N THR A 17 12.24 13.33 32.14
CA THR A 17 11.84 12.12 31.40
C THR A 17 11.38 12.57 30.03
N GLY A 18 12.34 12.97 29.19
CA GLY A 18 12.13 13.02 27.76
C GLY A 18 11.79 11.60 27.35
N GLY A 19 10.54 11.37 27.00
CA GLY A 19 10.11 10.13 26.40
C GLY A 19 10.96 9.91 25.15
N VAL A 20 12.00 9.09 25.28
CA VAL A 20 12.48 8.32 24.15
C VAL A 20 11.31 7.41 23.83
N ALA A 21 10.44 7.88 22.93
CA ALA A 21 9.68 6.99 22.09
C ALA A 21 10.74 6.07 21.48
N HIS A 22 10.86 4.89 22.06
CA HIS A 22 11.69 3.85 21.50
C HIS A 22 11.04 3.47 20.19
N ALA A 23 11.39 4.19 19.11
CA ALA A 23 11.53 3.57 17.81
C ALA A 23 12.60 2.50 18.00
N GLN A 24 12.18 1.36 18.56
CA GLN A 24 12.96 0.13 18.49
C GLN A 24 12.87 -0.25 17.04
N ASP A 25 13.79 0.35 16.31
CA ASP A 25 14.13 0.05 14.96
C ASP A 25 14.32 -1.48 14.96
N PHE A 26 13.33 -2.20 14.42
CA PHE A 26 13.41 -3.65 14.16
C PHE A 26 14.58 -4.00 13.22
N THR A 27 15.34 -2.99 12.82
CA THR A 27 16.32 -2.91 11.74
C THR A 27 17.65 -3.54 12.11
N PHE A 28 17.98 -3.74 13.38
CA PHE A 28 19.14 -4.54 13.75
C PHE A 28 18.80 -6.04 13.69
N GLY A 29 18.79 -6.60 12.48
CA GLY A 29 18.78 -8.05 12.24
C GLY A 29 17.51 -8.63 11.62
N TRP A 30 16.49 -7.83 11.31
CA TRP A 30 15.34 -8.33 10.56
C TRP A 30 15.71 -8.63 9.10
N ASN A 31 15.49 -9.88 8.69
CA ASN A 31 15.64 -10.33 7.32
C ASN A 31 14.46 -11.25 6.96
N PRO A 32 13.60 -10.87 6.00
CA PRO A 32 12.43 -11.64 5.64
C PRO A 32 12.78 -13.00 5.01
N ARG A 33 13.96 -13.10 4.35
CA ARG A 33 14.41 -14.30 3.64
C ARG A 33 13.31 -14.84 2.73
N SER A 34 12.71 -13.96 1.91
CA SER A 34 11.60 -14.33 1.01
C SER A 34 12.06 -15.24 -0.13
N GLY A 35 13.36 -15.28 -0.40
CA GLY A 35 13.95 -15.98 -1.54
C GLY A 35 14.02 -15.13 -2.81
N ASP A 36 13.67 -13.85 -2.73
CA ASP A 36 13.77 -12.86 -3.81
C ASP A 36 14.29 -11.53 -3.26
N VAL A 37 15.43 -11.08 -3.77
CA VAL A 37 16.14 -9.88 -3.26
C VAL A 37 15.33 -8.60 -3.45
N TRP A 38 14.56 -8.53 -4.54
CA TRP A 38 13.68 -7.39 -4.80
C TRP A 38 12.57 -7.33 -3.75
N MET A 39 11.94 -8.46 -3.43
CA MET A 39 10.94 -8.54 -2.35
C MET A 39 11.55 -8.19 -0.99
N ASP A 40 12.73 -8.73 -0.65
CA ASP A 40 13.38 -8.46 0.63
C ASP A 40 13.66 -6.95 0.82
N THR A 41 14.05 -6.27 -0.27
CA THR A 41 14.27 -4.81 -0.30
C THR A 41 12.98 -4.05 -0.01
N TRP A 42 11.90 -4.37 -0.71
CA TRP A 42 10.63 -3.64 -0.59
C TRP A 42 9.84 -3.99 0.68
N LEU A 43 10.02 -5.17 1.24
CA LEU A 43 9.51 -5.48 2.58
C LEU A 43 10.25 -4.65 3.65
N GLY A 44 11.55 -4.41 3.46
CA GLY A 44 12.32 -3.47 4.29
C GLY A 44 11.80 -2.03 4.22
N ASP A 45 11.42 -1.54 3.04
CA ASP A 45 10.78 -0.22 2.91
C ASP A 45 9.39 -0.17 3.53
N MET A 46 8.63 -1.25 3.35
CA MET A 46 7.31 -1.40 3.95
C MET A 46 7.36 -1.38 5.48
N ASN A 47 8.39 -1.95 6.09
CA ASN A 47 8.61 -1.82 7.54
C ASN A 47 8.73 -0.37 7.97
N ARG A 48 9.53 0.43 7.26
CA ARG A 48 9.68 1.87 7.55
C ARG A 48 8.36 2.61 7.38
N TYR A 49 7.62 2.30 6.31
CA TYR A 49 6.31 2.89 6.08
C TYR A 49 5.30 2.54 7.18
N GLY A 50 5.12 1.26 7.48
CA GLY A 50 4.13 0.79 8.45
C GLY A 50 4.43 1.22 9.89
N GLN A 51 5.72 1.41 10.23
CA GLN A 51 6.09 2.02 11.52
C GLN A 51 5.72 3.51 11.59
N ARG A 52 5.94 4.26 10.50
CA ARG A 52 5.68 5.70 10.46
C ARG A 52 4.20 6.03 10.27
N TYR A 53 3.49 5.25 9.48
CA TYR A 53 2.12 5.47 9.02
C TYR A 53 1.25 4.26 9.35
N ARG A 54 1.12 3.99 10.66
CA ARG A 54 0.48 2.77 11.17
C ARG A 54 -0.99 2.64 10.74
N ASP A 55 -1.79 3.70 10.87
CA ASP A 55 -3.21 3.64 10.52
C ASP A 55 -3.43 3.42 9.00
N PRO A 56 -2.78 4.18 8.08
CA PRO A 56 -2.83 3.88 6.66
C PRO A 56 -2.38 2.46 6.30
N PHE A 57 -1.35 1.93 6.97
CA PHE A 57 -0.89 0.57 6.77
C PHE A 57 -1.94 -0.47 7.23
N VAL A 58 -2.61 -0.24 8.36
CA VAL A 58 -3.69 -1.11 8.83
C VAL A 58 -4.89 -1.05 7.87
N ASP A 59 -5.28 0.14 7.43
CA ASP A 59 -6.37 0.36 6.48
C ASP A 59 -6.15 -0.37 5.16
N GLU A 60 -4.91 -0.39 4.68
CA GLU A 60 -4.50 -1.12 3.49
C GLU A 60 -4.82 -2.62 3.62
N LEU A 61 -4.37 -3.26 4.70
CA LEU A 61 -4.57 -4.70 4.91
C LEU A 61 -6.04 -5.05 5.16
N VAL A 62 -6.77 -4.19 5.88
CA VAL A 62 -8.21 -4.38 6.12
C VAL A 62 -8.98 -4.31 4.80
N ARG A 63 -8.71 -3.29 3.98
CA ARG A 63 -9.48 -3.03 2.76
C ARG A 63 -9.14 -3.99 1.62
N TYR A 64 -7.86 -4.33 1.44
CA TYR A 64 -7.41 -5.06 0.25
C TYR A 64 -7.02 -6.52 0.51
N ASN A 65 -6.82 -6.91 1.77
CA ASN A 65 -6.58 -8.31 2.13
C ASN A 65 -7.68 -8.91 3.01
N GLY A 66 -8.71 -8.13 3.37
CA GLY A 66 -9.80 -8.58 4.24
C GLY A 66 -9.33 -8.96 5.65
N ALA A 67 -8.20 -8.40 6.10
CA ALA A 67 -7.65 -8.72 7.41
C ALA A 67 -8.50 -8.07 8.53
N PRO A 68 -8.83 -8.78 9.61
CA PRO A 68 -9.45 -8.17 10.79
C PRO A 68 -8.55 -7.07 11.37
N ARG A 69 -9.10 -5.87 11.62
CA ARG A 69 -8.32 -4.71 12.10
C ARG A 69 -7.66 -4.98 13.45
N ASP A 70 -8.37 -5.66 14.34
CA ASP A 70 -7.90 -6.11 15.65
C ASP A 70 -6.68 -7.02 15.51
N LEU A 71 -6.72 -8.01 14.61
CA LEU A 71 -5.58 -8.89 14.32
C LEU A 71 -4.36 -8.09 13.86
N VAL A 72 -4.51 -7.19 12.88
CA VAL A 72 -3.39 -6.37 12.38
C VAL A 72 -2.83 -5.47 13.48
N SER A 73 -3.71 -4.91 14.32
CA SER A 73 -3.32 -4.04 15.43
C SER A 73 -2.56 -4.79 16.53
N GLU A 74 -3.00 -6.02 16.84
CA GLU A 74 -2.35 -6.96 17.77
C GLU A 74 -0.96 -7.36 17.26
N LEU A 75 -0.85 -7.71 15.97
CA LEU A 75 0.41 -8.12 15.35
C LEU A 75 1.46 -7.02 15.43
N LEU A 76 1.10 -5.80 14.99
CA LEU A 76 2.01 -4.67 14.96
C LEU A 76 2.33 -4.07 16.35
N GLY A 77 1.42 -4.22 17.31
CA GLY A 77 1.55 -3.64 18.64
C GLY A 77 2.08 -4.67 19.65
N PRO A 78 1.19 -5.35 20.42
CA PRO A 78 1.57 -6.34 21.42
C PRO A 78 2.59 -7.39 20.94
N ARG A 79 2.39 -7.95 19.74
CA ARG A 79 3.26 -9.02 19.21
C ARG A 79 4.48 -8.50 18.47
N ARG A 80 4.54 -7.19 18.24
CA ARG A 80 5.68 -6.49 17.65
C ARG A 80 6.16 -7.10 16.32
N TRP A 81 5.28 -7.61 15.47
CA TRP A 81 5.66 -8.06 14.14
C TRP A 81 6.15 -6.89 13.29
N ALA A 82 7.10 -7.14 12.40
CA ALA A 82 7.47 -6.16 11.40
C ALA A 82 6.31 -5.96 10.41
N PRO A 83 5.98 -4.73 9.98
CA PRO A 83 4.89 -4.50 9.05
C PRO A 83 4.97 -5.35 7.77
N GLY A 84 6.15 -5.54 7.20
CA GLY A 84 6.40 -6.41 6.06
C GLY A 84 6.01 -7.87 6.32
N ASP A 85 6.22 -8.40 7.53
CA ASP A 85 5.78 -9.75 7.89
C ASP A 85 4.24 -9.83 7.94
N VAL A 86 3.58 -8.79 8.49
CA VAL A 86 2.12 -8.72 8.54
C VAL A 86 1.52 -8.64 7.13
N TRP A 87 2.11 -7.82 6.25
CA TRP A 87 1.68 -7.71 4.86
C TRP A 87 1.90 -9.02 4.11
N MET A 88 3.04 -9.69 4.29
CA MET A 88 3.33 -11.00 3.70
C MET A 88 2.30 -12.04 4.10
N ALA A 89 1.98 -12.12 5.41
CA ALA A 89 0.98 -13.06 5.90
C ALA A 89 -0.39 -12.83 5.24
N CYS A 90 -0.87 -11.58 5.25
CA CYS A 90 -2.19 -11.26 4.73
C CYS A 90 -2.26 -11.32 3.19
N ASN A 91 -1.20 -10.98 2.46
CA ASN A 91 -1.17 -11.11 1.00
C ASN A 91 -1.11 -12.57 0.56
N ILE A 92 -0.26 -13.39 1.18
CA ILE A 92 -0.22 -14.83 0.90
C ILE A 92 -1.60 -15.43 1.18
N ALA A 93 -2.19 -15.13 2.33
CA ALA A 93 -3.53 -15.60 2.71
C ALA A 93 -4.58 -15.24 1.64
N SER A 94 -4.59 -13.99 1.18
CA SER A 94 -5.49 -13.55 0.11
C SER A 94 -5.27 -14.30 -1.21
N ILE A 95 -4.02 -14.60 -1.57
CA ILE A 95 -3.69 -15.33 -2.82
C ILE A 95 -4.18 -16.77 -2.76
N ILE A 96 -4.04 -17.43 -1.61
CA ILE A 96 -4.43 -18.84 -1.43
C ILE A 96 -5.88 -19.01 -0.96
N GLY A 97 -6.67 -17.94 -0.90
CA GLY A 97 -8.07 -17.98 -0.49
C GLY A 97 -8.29 -18.38 0.97
N ARG A 98 -7.38 -17.99 1.88
CA ARG A 98 -7.46 -18.27 3.32
C ARG A 98 -7.53 -16.97 4.13
N PRO A 99 -8.06 -16.99 5.37
CA PRO A 99 -8.03 -15.83 6.24
C PRO A 99 -6.60 -15.41 6.60
N CYS A 100 -6.31 -14.11 6.79
CA CYS A 100 -4.96 -13.65 7.18
C CYS A 100 -4.42 -14.39 8.42
N ARG A 101 -5.30 -14.66 9.40
CA ARG A 101 -4.92 -15.40 10.62
C ARG A 101 -4.32 -16.79 10.33
N TYR A 102 -4.78 -17.49 9.30
CA TYR A 102 -4.24 -18.80 8.95
C TYR A 102 -2.74 -18.76 8.65
N VAL A 103 -2.29 -17.76 7.87
CA VAL A 103 -0.87 -17.63 7.52
C VAL A 103 -0.07 -17.04 8.68
N VAL A 104 -0.69 -16.18 9.50
CA VAL A 104 -0.10 -15.71 10.76
C VAL A 104 0.25 -16.89 11.67
N ASP A 105 -0.67 -17.84 11.85
CA ASP A 105 -0.46 -19.02 12.70
C ASP A 105 0.64 -19.94 12.14
N VAL A 106 0.73 -20.06 10.81
CA VAL A 106 1.82 -20.78 10.16
C VAL A 106 3.16 -20.09 10.40
N TYR A 107 3.22 -18.77 10.22
CA TYR A 107 4.44 -18.01 10.41
C TYR A 107 4.90 -18.01 11.88
N GLU A 108 4.01 -17.88 12.86
CA GLU A 108 4.39 -18.00 14.28
C GLU A 108 5.15 -19.30 14.57
N ARG A 109 4.67 -20.43 14.02
CA ARG A 109 5.32 -21.73 14.20
C ARG A 109 6.64 -21.85 13.45
N ASP A 110 6.73 -21.27 12.26
CA ASP A 110 7.77 -21.59 11.28
C ASP A 110 8.68 -20.41 10.88
N HIS A 111 8.54 -19.21 11.47
CA HIS A 111 9.24 -17.97 11.07
C HIS A 111 10.77 -18.10 11.02
N GLY A 112 11.34 -18.95 11.87
CA GLY A 112 12.77 -19.29 11.85
C GLY A 112 13.27 -19.80 10.50
N LYS A 113 12.39 -20.37 9.66
CA LYS A 113 12.68 -20.88 8.30
C LYS A 113 12.72 -19.79 7.23
N GLY A 114 12.20 -18.59 7.51
CA GLY A 114 12.09 -17.49 6.54
C GLY A 114 10.89 -17.61 5.61
N TRP A 115 10.48 -16.48 5.04
CA TRP A 115 9.28 -16.39 4.20
C TRP A 115 9.34 -17.26 2.96
N GLY A 116 10.50 -17.46 2.35
CA GLY A 116 10.63 -18.29 1.15
C GLY A 116 10.27 -19.74 1.39
N ASN A 117 10.59 -20.29 2.57
CA ASN A 117 10.22 -21.66 2.93
C ASN A 117 8.74 -21.76 3.34
N ILE A 118 8.24 -20.76 4.06
CA ILE A 118 6.82 -20.70 4.45
C ILE A 118 5.91 -20.58 3.23
N ALA A 119 6.26 -19.70 2.28
CA ALA A 119 5.54 -19.54 1.02
C ALA A 119 5.50 -20.87 0.24
N LYS A 120 6.62 -21.59 0.14
CA LYS A 120 6.67 -22.91 -0.51
C LYS A 120 5.78 -23.94 0.19
N GLN A 121 5.77 -23.99 1.52
CA GLN A 121 4.87 -24.86 2.29
C GLN A 121 3.39 -24.56 2.02
N LEU A 122 3.07 -23.30 1.74
CA LEU A 122 1.74 -22.83 1.39
C LEU A 122 1.42 -22.94 -0.12
N GLY A 123 2.29 -23.59 -0.90
CA GLY A 123 2.09 -23.83 -2.33
C GLY A 123 2.59 -22.72 -3.25
N ILE A 124 3.13 -21.62 -2.70
CA ILE A 124 3.69 -20.50 -3.47
C ILE A 124 5.17 -20.76 -3.72
N LYS A 125 5.48 -21.35 -4.87
CA LYS A 125 6.85 -21.68 -5.28
C LYS A 125 7.44 -20.52 -6.10
N PRO A 126 8.77 -20.28 -6.04
CA PRO A 126 9.41 -19.32 -6.93
C PRO A 126 9.03 -19.58 -8.40
N GLY A 127 8.59 -18.54 -9.10
CA GLY A 127 8.14 -18.62 -10.50
C GLY A 127 6.73 -19.22 -10.71
N SER A 128 5.99 -19.57 -9.65
CA SER A 128 4.60 -19.96 -9.80
C SER A 128 3.69 -18.75 -10.08
N ALA A 129 2.50 -18.99 -10.63
CA ALA A 129 1.53 -17.91 -10.87
C ALA A 129 1.17 -17.16 -9.58
N GLU A 130 1.11 -17.85 -8.45
CA GLU A 130 0.88 -17.30 -7.12
C GLU A 130 2.05 -16.43 -6.65
N PHE A 131 3.28 -16.84 -6.92
CA PHE A 131 4.46 -16.05 -6.60
C PHE A 131 4.51 -14.76 -7.43
N HIS A 132 4.18 -14.84 -8.72
CA HIS A 132 4.02 -13.66 -9.56
C HIS A 132 2.89 -12.74 -9.06
N ARG A 133 1.77 -13.29 -8.60
CA ARG A 133 0.69 -12.50 -7.95
C ARG A 133 1.17 -11.82 -6.67
N LEU A 134 1.97 -12.52 -5.86
CA LEU A 134 2.54 -11.96 -4.63
C LEU A 134 3.43 -10.75 -4.94
N LYS A 135 4.33 -10.86 -5.92
CA LYS A 135 5.18 -9.73 -6.37
C LYS A 135 4.34 -8.59 -6.93
N LYS A 136 3.33 -8.89 -7.75
CA LYS A 136 2.41 -7.89 -8.29
C LYS A 136 1.62 -7.15 -7.20
N GLY A 137 1.36 -7.78 -6.06
CA GLY A 137 0.64 -7.17 -4.93
C GLY A 137 1.34 -5.94 -4.34
N PHE A 138 2.66 -5.83 -4.45
CA PHE A 138 3.41 -4.65 -3.99
C PHE A 138 3.05 -3.40 -4.78
N VAL A 139 2.92 -3.50 -6.11
CA VAL A 139 2.74 -2.33 -6.99
C VAL A 139 1.51 -1.49 -6.60
N PRO A 140 0.28 -2.03 -6.57
CA PRO A 140 -0.89 -1.24 -6.21
C PRO A 140 -0.90 -0.83 -4.73
N THR A 141 -0.21 -1.57 -3.85
CA THR A 141 -0.02 -1.18 -2.44
C THR A 141 0.78 0.13 -2.37
N TYR A 142 1.91 0.19 -3.08
CA TYR A 142 2.78 1.38 -3.12
C TYR A 142 2.12 2.56 -3.84
N ASP A 143 1.36 2.30 -4.91
CA ASP A 143 0.58 3.33 -5.60
C ASP A 143 -0.40 4.03 -4.67
N ARG A 144 -1.13 3.26 -3.84
CA ARG A 144 -2.07 3.81 -2.86
C ARG A 144 -1.40 4.60 -1.76
N TRP A 145 -0.19 4.22 -1.38
CA TRP A 145 0.62 4.99 -0.43
C TRP A 145 1.29 6.22 -1.05
N GLY A 146 1.17 6.41 -2.38
CA GLY A 146 1.88 7.47 -3.10
C GLY A 146 3.39 7.31 -3.01
N ARG A 147 3.88 6.08 -2.85
CA ARG A 147 5.31 5.79 -2.69
C ARG A 147 5.89 5.24 -3.98
N VAL A 148 7.10 5.69 -4.30
CA VAL A 148 7.83 5.17 -5.45
C VAL A 148 8.26 3.74 -5.16
N ILE A 149 7.95 2.85 -6.09
CA ILE A 149 8.47 1.49 -6.15
C ILE A 149 9.24 1.32 -7.47
N VAL A 150 10.48 0.87 -7.37
CA VAL A 150 11.29 0.48 -8.55
C VAL A 150 10.93 -0.96 -8.89
N LEU A 151 10.38 -1.14 -10.08
CA LEU A 151 9.95 -2.45 -10.58
C LEU A 151 11.15 -3.26 -11.07
N ASP A 152 11.12 -4.57 -10.88
CA ASP A 152 12.06 -5.45 -11.57
C ASP A 152 11.61 -5.69 -13.03
N SER A 153 12.47 -6.35 -13.82
CA SER A 153 12.18 -6.56 -15.25
C SER A 153 10.86 -7.31 -15.52
N GLU A 154 10.41 -8.15 -14.57
CA GLU A 154 9.18 -8.90 -14.72
C GLU A 154 7.96 -8.01 -14.47
N LEU A 155 8.00 -7.22 -13.41
CA LEU A 155 6.97 -6.26 -13.06
C LEU A 155 6.91 -5.11 -14.07
N GLU A 156 8.04 -4.68 -14.64
CA GLU A 156 8.05 -3.69 -15.73
C GLU A 156 7.28 -4.19 -16.95
N ARG A 157 7.39 -5.48 -17.31
CA ARG A 157 6.60 -6.08 -18.39
C ARG A 157 5.11 -6.15 -18.03
N ALA A 158 4.78 -6.41 -16.77
CA ALA A 158 3.39 -6.46 -16.29
C ALA A 158 2.76 -5.06 -16.15
N TYR A 159 3.58 -4.03 -15.92
CA TYR A 159 3.17 -2.64 -15.68
C TYR A 159 3.99 -1.66 -16.54
N PRO A 160 3.91 -1.71 -17.88
CA PRO A 160 4.82 -0.97 -18.78
C PRO A 160 4.72 0.56 -18.70
N ASN A 161 3.62 1.06 -18.13
CA ASN A 161 3.32 2.49 -17.99
C ASN A 161 3.39 2.97 -16.53
N HIS A 162 3.79 2.13 -15.57
CA HIS A 162 3.91 2.52 -14.17
C HIS A 162 5.04 3.55 -13.99
N GLY A 163 4.79 4.60 -13.20
CA GLY A 163 5.73 5.70 -12.97
C GLY A 163 5.96 6.65 -14.16
N LYS A 164 5.47 6.33 -15.36
CA LYS A 164 5.56 7.21 -16.54
C LYS A 164 4.38 8.19 -16.50
N GLY A 165 4.64 9.40 -16.01
CA GLY A 165 3.65 10.47 -15.91
C GLY A 165 2.85 10.71 -17.20
N LYS A 166 1.62 11.18 -17.05
CA LYS A 166 0.67 11.55 -18.13
C LYS A 166 1.13 12.78 -18.95
N ASP A 167 2.36 12.82 -19.45
CA ASP A 167 2.85 13.91 -20.30
C ASP A 167 2.54 13.72 -21.80
N LYS A 168 1.49 12.94 -22.14
CA LYS A 168 1.06 12.75 -23.54
C LYS A 168 -0.45 12.83 -23.77
N SER A 169 -1.17 13.73 -23.10
CA SER A 169 -2.55 14.09 -23.55
C SER A 169 -2.80 15.58 -23.84
N LYS A 170 -1.81 16.47 -23.69
CA LYS A 170 -1.89 17.85 -24.21
C LYS A 170 -1.18 18.00 -25.56
N SER A 171 -1.66 17.29 -26.58
CA SER A 171 -1.44 17.68 -27.98
C SER A 171 -2.50 17.05 -28.87
N LYS A 172 -3.68 17.67 -28.85
CA LYS A 172 -4.63 17.78 -29.97
C LYS A 172 -5.83 18.61 -29.51
N SER A 173 -5.57 19.85 -29.09
CA SER A 173 -6.53 20.90 -29.40
C SER A 173 -6.41 21.09 -30.90
N LYS A 174 -7.33 20.49 -31.64
CA LYS A 174 -7.48 20.68 -33.07
C LYS A 174 -7.66 22.19 -33.25
N SER A 175 -6.68 22.82 -33.87
CA SER A 175 -6.77 24.19 -34.34
C SER A 175 -7.89 24.23 -35.36
N ASP A 176 -9.06 24.74 -34.97
CA ASP A 176 -10.11 25.13 -35.90
C ASP A 176 -9.55 26.25 -36.77
N ASN A 177 -9.08 25.87 -37.95
CA ASN A 177 -8.75 26.81 -39.01
C ASN A 177 -9.77 26.62 -40.12
N GLY A 178 -10.73 27.54 -40.20
CA GLY A 178 -11.59 27.66 -41.38
C GLY A 178 -12.95 28.27 -41.10
N HIS A 179 -13.04 29.60 -41.10
CA HIS A 179 -13.77 30.36 -42.12
C HIS A 179 -14.06 31.79 -41.65
N ALA A 180 -13.28 32.73 -42.20
CA ALA A 180 -13.74 34.09 -42.42
C ALA A 180 -14.37 34.12 -43.82
N GLY A 181 -15.68 34.33 -43.89
CA GLY A 181 -16.44 34.48 -45.12
C GLY A 181 -17.70 35.29 -44.86
N LYS A 182 -17.60 36.60 -45.10
CA LYS A 182 -18.70 37.57 -45.06
C LYS A 182 -19.36 37.57 -46.45
N GLY A 183 -20.70 37.45 -46.55
CA GLY A 183 -21.41 37.58 -47.83
C GLY A 183 -22.90 37.27 -47.79
N HIS A 184 -23.69 38.34 -47.60
CA HIS A 184 -25.07 38.66 -48.02
C HIS A 184 -26.07 37.61 -48.57
N ASP A 185 -27.30 37.77 -48.03
CA ASP A 185 -28.65 37.82 -48.62
C ASP A 185 -29.19 36.75 -49.60
N ASP A 186 -30.37 36.24 -49.21
CA ASP A 186 -31.67 36.39 -49.90
C ASP A 186 -32.50 35.11 -50.15
N HIS A 187 -33.81 35.34 -50.05
CA HIS A 187 -35.04 34.56 -50.06
C HIS A 187 -35.16 33.13 -50.64
N GLY A 188 -36.05 32.35 -49.99
CA GLY A 188 -36.80 31.26 -50.61
C GLY A 188 -37.83 30.59 -49.68
N LYS A 189 -39.10 31.03 -49.74
CA LYS A 189 -40.27 30.38 -49.10
C LYS A 189 -40.57 29.01 -49.74
N GLY A 190 -41.00 28.03 -48.94
CA GLY A 190 -41.61 26.80 -49.44
C GLY A 190 -42.32 25.98 -48.34
N HIS A 191 -43.65 25.98 -48.35
CA HIS A 191 -44.55 25.21 -47.50
C HIS A 191 -44.41 23.68 -47.69
N GLY A 192 -44.74 22.91 -46.66
CA GLY A 192 -45.00 21.47 -46.81
C GLY A 192 -45.37 20.77 -45.50
N ASN A 193 -46.67 20.58 -45.29
CA ASN A 193 -47.31 20.00 -44.12
C ASN A 193 -47.23 18.45 -44.10
N ASN A 194 -47.44 17.90 -42.90
CA ASN A 194 -48.21 16.67 -42.60
C ASN A 194 -47.45 15.34 -42.36
N GLY A 195 -47.79 14.68 -41.24
CA GLY A 195 -47.37 13.30 -40.98
C GLY A 195 -47.48 12.81 -39.53
N LYS A 196 -48.64 12.99 -38.88
CA LYS A 196 -49.02 12.31 -37.62
C LYS A 196 -48.99 10.78 -37.79
N GLY A 197 -48.34 10.06 -36.88
CA GLY A 197 -48.49 8.61 -36.68
C GLY A 197 -48.67 8.32 -35.19
N HIS A 198 -49.91 8.11 -34.77
CA HIS A 198 -50.34 7.79 -33.42
C HIS A 198 -49.91 6.40 -32.97
N GLY A 199 -49.58 6.27 -31.67
CA GLY A 199 -49.64 4.99 -30.97
C GLY A 199 -51.07 4.51 -30.70
N LYS A 200 -51.20 3.19 -30.51
CA LYS A 200 -52.07 2.47 -29.55
C LYS A 200 -52.15 1.00 -29.96
N LYS A 201 -51.65 0.09 -29.12
CA LYS A 201 -52.40 -0.73 -28.15
C LYS A 201 -51.44 -1.67 -27.45
#